data_AF-A0A1Y3KYE7-F1
#
_entry.id   AF-A0A1Y3KYE7-F1
#
_cell.length_a   1.000
_cell.length_b   1.000
_cell.length_c   1.000
_cell.angle_alpha   90.00
_cell.angle_beta   90.00
_cell.angle_gamma   90.00
#
_symmetry.space_group_name_H-M   'P 1'
#
loop_
_entity.id
_entity.type
_entity.pdbx_description
1 polymer ?
#
loop_
_entity_poly.entity_id
_entity_poly.type
_entity_poly.pdbx_seq_one_letter_code
_entity_poly.pdbx_strand_id
1 'polypeptide(L)'
;MKVGDVEGSPEEIHDFFKNNGMDLSSYISAPMKRRWLVLPVVFSVLVLIINSLGQVYYPDFRATCLPIALVLQLVCMAWLVVSAQLKFDSTATTVVLALSCLLLVAVTAGMMSIPDALTFVKGLKE
;
A
#
# COMPACT_ATOMS: atom_id res chain seq x y z
N MET A 1 -4.89 31.73 -10.58
CA MET A 1 -4.01 31.76 -9.39
C MET A 1 -2.59 31.98 -9.86
N LYS A 2 -1.94 33.06 -9.42
CA LYS A 2 -0.58 33.43 -9.80
C LYS A 2 0.40 32.45 -9.14
N VAL A 3 0.88 31.48 -9.90
CA VAL A 3 2.12 30.75 -9.57
C VAL A 3 3.23 31.67 -10.07
N GLY A 4 4.16 32.05 -9.17
CA GLY A 4 5.07 33.18 -9.35
C GLY A 4 5.92 33.16 -10.63
N ASP A 5 6.22 34.37 -11.12
CA ASP A 5 7.30 34.79 -12.05
C ASP A 5 7.58 34.01 -13.35
N VAL A 6 6.75 33.06 -13.76
CA VAL A 6 6.85 32.47 -15.10
C VAL A 6 5.80 33.13 -16.01
N GLU A 7 6.16 34.28 -16.59
CA GLU A 7 5.40 34.90 -17.66
C GLU A 7 5.76 34.23 -19.00
N GLY A 8 4.78 33.55 -19.59
CA GLY A 8 4.90 32.91 -20.90
C GLY A 8 3.56 32.33 -21.34
N SER A 9 3.40 32.16 -22.65
CA SER A 9 2.28 31.39 -23.21
C SER A 9 2.27 29.96 -22.64
N PRO A 10 1.11 29.26 -22.60
CA PRO A 10 1.06 27.87 -22.16
C PRO A 10 2.05 26.97 -22.93
N GLU A 11 2.32 27.29 -24.19
CA GLU A 11 3.32 26.62 -25.02
C GLU A 11 4.76 26.92 -24.57
N GLU A 12 5.10 28.17 -24.22
CA GLU A 12 6.43 28.51 -23.70
C GLU A 12 6.72 27.86 -22.35
N ILE A 13 5.72 27.77 -21.48
CA ILE A 13 5.87 27.06 -20.20
C ILE A 13 6.13 25.58 -20.47
N HIS A 14 5.33 24.96 -21.34
CA HIS A 14 5.53 23.56 -21.73
C HIS A 14 6.92 23.30 -22.32
N ASP A 15 7.37 24.16 -23.24
CA ASP A 15 8.67 24.02 -23.90
C ASP A 15 9.83 24.36 -22.97
N PHE A 16 9.66 25.27 -22.01
CA PHE A 16 10.65 25.51 -20.95
C PHE A 16 10.85 24.27 -20.08
N PHE A 17 9.78 23.62 -19.63
CA PHE A 17 9.90 22.39 -18.83
C PHE A 17 10.47 21.22 -19.66
N LYS A 18 10.03 21.06 -20.91
CA LYS A 18 10.50 20.00 -21.81
C LYS A 18 11.97 20.16 -22.20
N ASN A 19 12.42 21.38 -22.53
CA ASN A 19 13.81 21.66 -22.92
C ASN A 19 14.78 21.67 -21.74
N ASN A 20 14.31 21.84 -20.51
CA ASN A 20 15.11 21.68 -19.29
C ASN A 20 15.12 20.23 -18.75
N GLY A 21 14.67 19.25 -19.54
CA GLY A 21 14.72 17.83 -19.18
C GLY A 21 13.66 17.39 -18.17
N MET A 22 12.69 18.24 -17.84
CA MET A 22 11.49 17.90 -17.06
C MET A 22 10.36 17.56 -18.02
N ASP A 23 10.55 16.49 -18.81
CA ASP A 23 9.44 15.93 -19.57
C ASP A 23 8.49 15.24 -18.59
N LEU A 24 7.44 15.94 -18.16
CA LEU A 24 6.40 15.39 -17.26
C LEU A 24 5.81 14.09 -17.81
N SER A 25 5.75 13.94 -19.14
CA SER A 25 5.26 12.70 -19.75
C SER A 25 6.16 11.51 -19.39
N SER A 26 7.49 11.71 -19.30
CA SER A 26 8.45 10.67 -18.91
C SER A 26 8.35 10.29 -17.43
N TYR A 27 7.95 11.23 -16.55
CA TYR A 27 7.73 10.96 -15.12
C TYR A 27 6.39 10.28 -14.85
N ILE A 28 5.35 10.65 -15.61
CA ILE A 28 4.00 10.09 -15.47
C ILE A 28 3.91 8.69 -16.11
N SER A 29 4.69 8.43 -17.16
CA SER A 29 4.69 7.14 -17.89
C SER A 29 5.80 6.17 -17.49
N ALA A 30 6.67 6.52 -16.54
CA ALA A 30 7.73 5.62 -16.10
C ALA A 30 7.12 4.33 -15.52
N PRO A 31 7.49 3.14 -16.03
CA PRO A 31 6.93 1.88 -15.54
C PRO A 31 7.26 1.73 -14.05
N MET A 32 6.21 1.59 -13.22
CA MET A 32 6.37 1.48 -11.77
C MET A 32 7.31 0.32 -11.44
N LYS A 33 8.46 0.63 -10.79
CA LYS A 33 9.47 -0.38 -10.44
C LYS A 33 8.82 -1.45 -9.56
N ARG A 34 9.03 -2.73 -9.88
CA ARG A 34 8.48 -3.89 -9.14
C ARG A 34 8.69 -3.82 -7.62
N ARG A 35 9.77 -3.17 -7.18
CA ARG A 35 10.10 -2.95 -5.76
C ARG A 35 8.98 -2.23 -5.00
N TRP A 36 8.23 -1.33 -5.63
CA TRP A 36 7.12 -0.60 -4.98
C TRP A 36 5.92 -1.48 -4.63
N LEU A 37 5.77 -2.64 -5.29
CA LEU A 37 4.77 -3.64 -4.93
C LEU A 37 5.30 -4.66 -3.94
N VAL A 38 6.59 -5.00 -4.00
CA VAL A 38 7.17 -6.05 -3.17
C VAL A 38 7.44 -5.55 -1.74
N LEU A 39 7.92 -4.31 -1.60
CA LEU A 39 8.24 -3.72 -0.29
C LEU A 39 7.06 -3.75 0.70
N PRO A 40 5.84 -3.26 0.37
CA PRO A 40 4.73 -3.29 1.32
C PRO A 40 4.33 -4.71 1.74
N VAL A 41 4.47 -5.70 0.84
CA VAL A 41 4.23 -7.11 1.17
C VAL A 41 5.27 -7.62 2.17
N VAL A 42 6.56 -7.34 1.94
CA VAL A 42 7.64 -7.76 2.85
C VAL A 42 7.46 -7.12 4.22
N PHE A 43 7.18 -5.82 4.30
CA PHE A 43 6.92 -5.14 5.56
C PHE A 43 5.69 -5.70 6.28
N SER A 44 4.60 -5.98 5.55
CA SER A 44 3.42 -6.60 6.15
C SER A 44 3.72 -7.97 6.75
N VAL A 45 4.48 -8.82 6.06
CA VAL A 45 4.87 -10.13 6.58
C VAL A 45 5.72 -9.99 7.85
N LEU A 46 6.66 -9.03 7.87
CA LEU A 46 7.45 -8.76 9.07
C LEU A 46 6.57 -8.31 10.25
N VAL A 47 5.60 -7.42 10.01
CA VAL A 47 4.65 -6.97 11.05
C VAL A 47 3.84 -8.15 11.58
N LEU A 48 3.37 -9.04 10.72
CA LEU A 48 2.64 -10.25 11.13
C LEU A 48 3.52 -11.18 11.98
N ILE A 49 4.77 -11.42 11.58
CA ILE A 49 5.71 -12.24 12.36
C ILE A 49 5.96 -11.62 13.74
N ILE A 50 6.25 -10.31 13.79
CA ILE A 50 6.48 -9.60 15.05
C ILE A 50 5.23 -9.65 15.94
N ASN A 51 4.04 -9.50 15.36
CA ASN A 51 2.79 -9.60 16.12
C ASN A 51 2.57 -11.01 16.68
N SER A 52 2.75 -12.05 15.86
CA SER A 52 2.58 -13.44 16.29
C SER A 52 3.60 -13.85 17.35
N LEU A 53 4.87 -13.50 17.19
CA LEU A 53 5.90 -13.81 18.19
C LEU A 53 5.77 -12.93 19.43
N GLY A 54 5.50 -11.64 19.26
CA GLY A 54 5.37 -10.66 20.34
C GLY A 54 4.27 -11.03 21.34
N GLN A 55 3.13 -11.54 20.85
CA GLN A 55 2.05 -12.03 21.71
C GLN A 55 2.44 -13.26 22.54
N VAL A 56 3.39 -14.08 22.08
CA VAL A 56 3.84 -15.29 22.80
C VAL A 56 4.92 -14.96 23.82
N TYR A 57 5.89 -14.11 23.44
CA TYR A 57 7.08 -13.86 24.27
C TYR A 57 6.94 -12.65 25.19
N TYR A 58 6.01 -11.73 24.95
CA TYR A 58 5.89 -10.49 25.69
C TYR A 58 4.45 -10.30 26.23
N PRO A 59 4.23 -10.46 27.56
CA PRO A 59 2.89 -10.47 28.16
C PRO A 59 2.09 -9.17 27.92
N ASP A 60 2.79 -8.02 27.94
CA ASP A 60 2.18 -6.69 27.78
C ASP A 60 2.08 -6.24 26.31
N PHE A 61 2.40 -7.12 25.35
CA PHE A 61 2.46 -6.77 23.93
C PHE A 61 1.11 -6.26 23.43
N ARG A 62 0.02 -6.84 23.93
CA ARG A 62 -1.34 -6.50 23.51
C ARG A 62 -1.71 -5.07 23.89
N ALA A 63 -1.24 -4.55 25.02
CA ALA A 63 -1.60 -3.23 25.51
C ALA A 63 -0.81 -2.12 24.81
N THR A 64 0.48 -2.35 24.54
CA THR A 64 1.38 -1.29 24.05
C THR A 64 1.72 -1.45 22.56
N CYS A 65 1.99 -2.67 22.10
CA CYS A 65 2.55 -2.91 20.76
C CYS A 65 1.50 -3.24 19.71
N LEU A 66 0.37 -3.85 20.10
CA LEU A 66 -0.74 -4.16 19.19
C LEU A 66 -1.26 -2.94 18.41
N PRO A 67 -1.57 -1.78 19.02
CA PRO A 67 -2.05 -0.63 18.26
C PRO A 67 -1.01 -0.13 17.26
N ILE A 68 0.28 -0.17 17.63
CA ILE A 68 1.39 0.21 16.74
C ILE A 68 1.48 -0.76 15.55
N ALA A 69 1.41 -2.07 15.80
CA ALA A 69 1.41 -3.09 14.76
C ALA A 69 0.20 -2.94 13.81
N LEU A 70 -0.97 -2.59 14.35
CA LEU A 70 -2.19 -2.37 13.57
C LEU A 70 -2.05 -1.15 12.65
N VAL A 71 -1.53 -0.03 13.14
CA VAL A 71 -1.27 1.17 12.33
C VAL A 71 -0.23 0.87 11.24
N LEU A 72 0.87 0.20 11.58
CA LEU A 72 1.88 -0.21 10.60
C LEU A 72 1.31 -1.11 9.51
N GLN A 73 0.48 -2.07 9.89
CA GLN A 73 -0.20 -2.96 8.95
C GLN A 73 -1.13 -2.17 8.02
N LEU A 74 -1.93 -1.24 8.54
CA LEU A 74 -2.80 -0.38 7.73
C LEU A 74 -2.02 0.45 6.71
N VAL A 75 -0.89 1.03 7.12
CA VAL A 75 -0.01 1.80 6.21
C VAL A 75 0.55 0.92 5.10
N CYS A 76 1.01 -0.30 5.43
CA CYS A 76 1.51 -1.25 4.43
C CYS A 76 0.42 -1.68 3.44
N MET A 77 -0.80 -1.92 3.93
CA MET A 77 -1.95 -2.29 3.09
C MET A 77 -2.38 -1.13 2.18
N ALA A 78 -2.48 0.09 2.72
CA ALA A 78 -2.82 1.27 1.93
C ALA A 78 -1.79 1.53 0.83
N TRP A 79 -0.51 1.40 1.15
CA TRP A 79 0.58 1.46 0.16
C TRP A 79 0.34 0.42 -0.95
N LEU A 80 0.13 -0.85 -0.58
CA LEU A 80 -0.06 -1.93 -1.54
C LEU A 80 -1.25 -1.69 -2.47
N VAL A 81 -2.40 -1.28 -1.93
CA VAL A 81 -3.62 -1.01 -2.71
C VAL A 81 -3.39 0.13 -3.69
N VAL A 82 -2.80 1.25 -3.26
CA VAL A 82 -2.49 2.39 -4.14
C VAL A 82 -1.50 1.97 -5.24
N SER A 83 -0.45 1.23 -4.88
CA SER A 83 0.55 0.78 -5.85
C SER A 83 -0.02 -0.22 -6.86
N ALA A 84 -0.96 -1.07 -6.43
CA ALA A 84 -1.64 -2.00 -7.32
C ALA A 84 -2.62 -1.29 -8.26
N GLN A 85 -3.42 -0.34 -7.76
CA GLN A 85 -4.32 0.46 -8.58
C GLN A 85 -3.55 1.21 -9.66
N LEU A 86 -2.44 1.88 -9.29
CA LEU A 86 -1.60 2.61 -10.24
C LEU A 86 -0.97 1.71 -11.32
N LYS A 87 -0.71 0.43 -11.00
CA LYS A 87 -0.05 -0.49 -11.95
C LYS A 87 -1.02 -1.22 -12.87
N PHE A 88 -2.14 -1.70 -12.32
CA PHE A 88 -3.05 -2.60 -13.04
C PHE A 88 -4.25 -1.86 -13.62
N ASP A 89 -4.53 -0.63 -13.15
CA ASP A 89 -5.67 0.22 -13.56
C ASP A 89 -7.01 -0.54 -13.65
N SER A 90 -7.16 -1.54 -12.78
CA SER A 90 -8.27 -2.48 -12.79
C SER A 90 -9.01 -2.39 -11.48
N THR A 91 -10.18 -1.75 -11.51
CA THR A 91 -11.04 -1.59 -10.33
C THR A 91 -11.38 -2.93 -9.68
N ALA A 92 -11.66 -3.96 -10.47
CA ALA A 92 -11.96 -5.30 -9.97
C ALA A 92 -10.77 -5.90 -9.19
N THR A 93 -9.55 -5.78 -9.73
CA THR A 93 -8.33 -6.26 -9.07
C THR A 93 -8.08 -5.53 -7.76
N THR A 94 -8.27 -4.21 -7.76
CA THR A 94 -8.07 -3.37 -6.57
C THR A 94 -9.09 -3.65 -5.47
N VAL A 95 -10.36 -3.89 -5.83
CA VAL A 95 -11.40 -4.27 -4.86
C VAL A 95 -11.08 -5.62 -4.22
N VAL A 96 -10.73 -6.65 -5.00
CA VAL A 96 -10.35 -7.97 -4.48
C VAL A 96 -9.11 -7.86 -3.58
N LEU A 97 -8.12 -7.06 -3.98
CA LEU A 97 -6.93 -6.83 -3.20
C LEU A 97 -7.23 -6.08 -1.90
N ALA A 98 -8.08 -5.05 -1.93
CA ALA A 98 -8.48 -4.29 -0.75
C ALA A 98 -9.22 -5.16 0.26
N LEU A 99 -10.12 -6.05 -0.20
CA LEU A 99 -10.79 -7.03 0.65
C LEU A 99 -9.78 -8.00 1.29
N SER A 100 -8.80 -8.48 0.51
CA SER A 100 -7.73 -9.34 1.02
C SER A 100 -6.89 -8.62 2.08
N CYS A 101 -6.60 -7.34 1.87
CA CYS A 101 -5.87 -6.51 2.83
C CYS A 101 -6.67 -6.28 4.13
N LEU A 102 -7.99 -6.10 4.02
CA LEU A 102 -8.89 -5.99 5.18
C LEU A 102 -8.87 -7.24 6.04
N LEU A 103 -8.86 -8.44 5.42
CA LEU A 103 -8.72 -9.70 6.15
C LEU A 103 -7.39 -9.76 6.92
N LEU A 104 -6.29 -9.34 6.31
CA LEU A 104 -4.98 -9.30 6.99
C LEU A 104 -4.97 -8.32 8.17
N VAL A 105 -5.66 -7.19 8.05
CA VAL A 105 -5.82 -6.25 9.19
C VAL A 105 -6.63 -6.87 10.31
N ALA A 106 -7.70 -7.60 9.99
CA ALA A 106 -8.52 -8.31 10.99
C ALA A 106 -7.69 -9.38 11.73
N VAL A 107 -6.80 -10.08 11.01
CA VAL A 107 -5.83 -11.00 11.63
C VAL A 107 -4.88 -10.26 12.56
N THR A 108 -4.31 -9.13 12.13
CA THR A 108 -3.41 -8.32 12.98
C THR A 108 -4.12 -7.77 14.23
N ALA A 109 -5.39 -7.40 14.12
CA ALA A 109 -6.23 -6.96 15.23
C ALA A 109 -6.56 -8.08 16.23
N GLY A 110 -6.24 -9.34 15.91
CA GLY A 110 -6.59 -10.49 16.73
C GLY A 110 -8.08 -10.83 16.70
N MET A 111 -8.83 -10.31 15.72
CA MET A 111 -10.24 -10.64 15.53
C MET A 111 -10.42 -12.03 14.90
N MET A 112 -9.39 -12.51 14.19
CA MET A 112 -9.41 -13.77 13.45
C MET A 112 -8.01 -14.40 13.47
N SER A 113 -7.92 -15.72 13.55
CA SER A 113 -6.63 -16.41 13.41
C SER A 113 -6.25 -16.60 11.93
N ILE A 114 -4.96 -16.79 11.63
CA ILE A 114 -4.49 -17.05 10.25
C ILE A 114 -5.21 -18.27 9.63
N PRO A 115 -5.40 -19.41 10.34
CA PRO A 115 -6.20 -20.52 9.83
C PRO A 115 -7.61 -20.10 9.46
N ASP A 116 -8.32 -19.37 10.33
CA ASP A 116 -9.71 -18.96 10.10
C ASP A 116 -9.85 -18.05 8.88
N ALA A 117 -8.88 -17.15 8.67
CA ALA A 117 -8.84 -16.30 7.48
C ALA A 117 -8.67 -17.12 6.19
N LEU A 118 -7.86 -18.19 6.22
CA LEU A 118 -7.70 -19.09 5.07
C LEU A 118 -8.96 -19.91 4.80
N THR A 119 -9.67 -20.35 5.84
CA THR A 119 -10.96 -21.05 5.69
C THR A 119 -12.01 -20.13 5.10
N PHE A 120 -12.07 -18.87 5.53
CA PHE A 120 -12.97 -17.86 4.98
C PHE A 120 -12.75 -17.64 3.48
N VAL A 121 -11.49 -17.51 3.05
CA VAL A 121 -11.15 -17.36 1.63
C VAL A 121 -11.51 -18.62 0.83
N LYS A 122 -11.33 -19.81 1.40
CA LYS A 122 -11.73 -21.07 0.74
C LYS A 122 -13.25 -21.19 0.60
N GLY A 123 -14.01 -20.78 1.61
CA GLY A 123 -15.47 -20.81 1.59
C GLY A 123 -16.10 -19.82 0.62
N LEU A 124 -15.39 -18.75 0.23
CA LEU A 124 -15.83 -17.82 -0.82
C LEU A 124 -15.73 -18.40 -2.24
N LYS A 125 -15.06 -19.55 -2.42
CA LYS A 125 -14.84 -20.18 -3.73
C LYS A 125 -15.90 -21.24 -4.06
N GLU A 126 -16.73 -21.63 -3.09
CA GLU A 126 -17.93 -22.46 -3.28
C GLU A 126 -19.15 -21.57 -3.61
#